data_AF-A0A1Y4NN97-F1
#
_entry.id   AF-A0A1Y4NN97-F1
#
_cell.length_a   1.000
_cell.length_b   1.000
_cell.length_c   1.000
_cell.angle_alpha   90.00
_cell.angle_beta   90.00
_cell.angle_gamma   90.00
#
_symmetry.space_group_name_H-M   'P 1'
#
loop_
_entity.id
_entity.type
_entity.pdbx_description
1 polymer ?
#
loop_
_entity_poly.entity_id
_entity_poly.type
_entity_poly.pdbx_seq_one_letter_code
_entity_poly.pdbx_strand_id
1 'polypeptide(L)'
;MTVNREKIWRAANRALKREEFYQENREWGETDNYDLMYVLAKGKHPNPDQIIAVAGMQCICYQFYPYTRDEPCELWGFNYERDLFKLLESGYEIVGMSMDCHFDVWSTIEAWQDEIETEKGMQKYLKYCRQNRITKEKIETETGLSGMMDVMTLYHPERVPKEPER
;
A
#
# COMPACT_ATOMS: atom_id res chain seq x y z
N MET A 1 1.51 -0.21 -22.67
CA MET A 1 0.75 -1.35 -22.10
C MET A 1 0.67 -1.19 -20.59
N THR A 2 -0.32 -0.45 -20.10
CA THR A 2 -0.55 -0.11 -18.67
C THR A 2 -1.67 -0.96 -18.05
N VAL A 3 -2.25 -1.88 -18.83
CA VAL A 3 -3.56 -2.53 -18.59
C VAL A 3 -3.53 -3.63 -17.52
N ASN A 4 -2.38 -3.98 -16.93
CA ASN A 4 -2.31 -5.05 -15.92
C ASN A 4 -2.51 -4.55 -14.47
N ARG A 5 -1.80 -3.49 -14.04
CA ARG A 5 -1.90 -2.98 -12.65
C ARG A 5 -3.27 -2.40 -12.32
N GLU A 6 -3.82 -1.61 -13.22
CA GLU A 6 -5.16 -1.02 -13.05
C GLU A 6 -6.25 -2.10 -13.00
N LYS A 7 -6.11 -3.18 -13.79
CA LYS A 7 -7.02 -4.32 -13.75
C LYS A 7 -6.95 -5.05 -12.41
N ILE A 8 -5.74 -5.27 -11.88
CA ILE A 8 -5.52 -5.88 -10.56
C ILE A 8 -6.14 -5.01 -9.45
N TRP A 9 -5.87 -3.69 -9.46
CA TRP A 9 -6.47 -2.75 -8.51
C TRP A 9 -8.01 -2.78 -8.52
N ARG A 10 -8.62 -2.75 -9.71
CA ARG A 10 -10.08 -2.86 -9.84
C ARG A 10 -10.62 -4.21 -9.36
N ALA A 11 -9.87 -5.29 -9.57
CA ALA A 11 -10.25 -6.62 -9.10
C ALA A 11 -10.19 -6.71 -7.57
N ALA A 12 -9.12 -6.20 -6.95
CA ALA A 12 -8.97 -6.11 -5.50
C ALA A 12 -10.11 -5.31 -4.86
N ASN A 13 -10.45 -4.15 -5.42
CA ASN A 13 -11.61 -3.36 -4.97
C ASN A 13 -12.93 -4.14 -5.03
N ARG A 14 -13.14 -4.92 -6.10
CA ARG A 14 -14.34 -5.77 -6.21
C ARG A 14 -14.31 -6.93 -5.22
N ALA A 15 -13.13 -7.47 -4.91
CA ALA A 15 -12.96 -8.55 -3.94
C ALA A 15 -13.23 -8.05 -2.52
N LEU A 16 -12.69 -6.89 -2.13
CA LEU A 16 -12.96 -6.24 -0.84
C LEU A 16 -14.46 -6.16 -0.54
N LYS A 17 -15.26 -5.72 -1.51
CA LYS A 17 -16.73 -5.61 -1.39
C LYS A 17 -17.47 -6.96 -1.29
N ARG A 18 -16.77 -8.08 -1.23
CA ARG A 18 -17.32 -9.43 -1.01
C ARG A 18 -16.74 -10.09 0.24
N GLU A 19 -15.75 -9.47 0.88
CA GLU A 19 -15.21 -9.97 2.15
C GLU A 19 -16.27 -9.88 3.25
N GLU A 20 -16.25 -10.85 4.16
CA GLU A 20 -17.20 -10.96 5.27
C GLU A 20 -17.14 -9.72 6.17
N PHE A 21 -15.94 -9.31 6.59
CA PHE A 21 -15.73 -8.12 7.44
C PHE A 21 -16.31 -6.84 6.80
N TYR A 22 -16.32 -6.74 5.47
CA TYR A 22 -16.91 -5.61 4.75
C TYR A 22 -18.44 -5.68 4.78
N GLN A 23 -19.02 -6.87 4.55
CA GLN A 23 -20.46 -7.06 4.56
C GLN A 23 -21.05 -6.87 5.96
N GLU A 24 -20.42 -7.44 6.99
CA GLU A 24 -20.86 -7.30 8.38
C GLU A 24 -20.92 -5.83 8.80
N ASN A 25 -19.86 -5.07 8.53
CA ASN A 25 -19.84 -3.63 8.83
C ASN A 25 -20.95 -2.86 8.11
N ARG A 26 -21.25 -3.24 6.87
CA ARG A 26 -22.37 -2.67 6.10
C ARG A 26 -23.73 -3.04 6.70
N GLU A 27 -23.90 -4.28 7.15
CA GLU A 27 -25.14 -4.79 7.73
C GLU A 27 -25.45 -4.14 9.09
N TRP A 28 -24.42 -3.76 9.84
CA TRP A 28 -24.58 -3.01 11.09
C TRP A 28 -25.01 -1.55 10.88
N GLY A 29 -25.07 -1.09 9.63
CA GLY A 29 -25.56 0.24 9.29
C GLY A 29 -24.55 1.35 9.52
N GLU A 30 -23.26 1.01 9.62
CA GLU A 30 -22.18 2.00 9.72
C GLU A 30 -22.16 2.89 8.48
N THR A 31 -21.92 4.18 8.70
CA THR A 31 -21.89 5.18 7.61
C THR A 31 -20.63 5.06 6.77
N ASP A 32 -19.54 4.62 7.39
CA ASP A 32 -18.23 4.40 6.77
C ASP A 32 -17.93 2.90 6.69
N ASN A 33 -17.09 2.50 5.74
CA ASN A 33 -16.68 1.11 5.56
C ASN A 33 -15.20 1.06 5.15
N TYR A 34 -14.65 -0.15 5.02
CA TYR A 34 -13.25 -0.36 4.65
C TYR A 34 -12.95 0.13 3.24
N ASP A 35 -11.91 0.93 3.12
CA ASP A 35 -11.34 1.37 1.85
C ASP A 35 -10.08 0.57 1.51
N LEU A 36 -9.88 0.34 0.21
CA LEU A 36 -8.67 -0.34 -0.27
C LEU A 36 -7.48 0.61 -0.13
N MET A 37 -6.56 0.28 0.78
CA MET A 37 -5.36 1.07 1.04
C MET A 37 -4.30 0.82 -0.03
N TYR A 38 -3.87 -0.43 -0.19
CA TYR A 38 -2.87 -0.79 -1.19
C TYR A 38 -2.98 -2.24 -1.66
N VAL A 39 -2.37 -2.52 -2.81
CA VAL A 39 -2.25 -3.85 -3.38
C VAL A 39 -0.79 -4.12 -3.70
N LEU A 40 -0.27 -5.26 -3.25
CA LEU A 40 1.09 -5.70 -3.51
C LEU A 40 1.08 -6.96 -4.38
N ALA A 41 2.09 -7.09 -5.22
CA ALA A 41 2.32 -8.29 -6.02
C ALA A 41 3.77 -8.77 -5.86
N LYS A 42 3.97 -10.08 -5.88
CA LYS A 42 5.30 -10.72 -5.88
C LYS A 42 5.36 -11.75 -7.00
N GLY A 43 6.50 -11.83 -7.68
CA GLY A 43 6.72 -12.74 -8.79
C GLY A 43 6.86 -12.04 -10.14
N LYS A 44 6.79 -12.81 -11.24
CA LYS A 44 7.10 -12.31 -12.58
C LYS A 44 5.90 -11.65 -13.27
N HIS A 45 6.05 -10.40 -13.70
CA HIS A 45 5.09 -9.79 -14.63
C HIS A 45 5.05 -10.56 -15.98
N PRO A 46 3.88 -10.68 -16.64
CA PRO A 46 2.58 -10.12 -16.25
C PRO A 46 1.77 -10.99 -15.26
N ASN A 47 2.28 -12.14 -14.84
CA ASN A 47 1.55 -13.13 -14.03
C ASN A 47 2.26 -13.31 -12.67
N PRO A 48 2.05 -12.39 -11.71
CA PRO A 48 2.67 -12.51 -10.40
C PRO A 48 2.23 -13.79 -9.69
N ASP A 49 3.12 -14.36 -8.88
CA ASP A 49 2.89 -15.59 -8.13
C ASP A 49 1.94 -15.35 -6.94
N GLN A 50 2.01 -14.14 -6.35
CA GLN A 50 1.20 -13.74 -5.20
C GLN A 50 0.67 -12.32 -5.40
N ILE A 51 -0.60 -12.11 -5.04
CA ILE A 51 -1.24 -10.79 -4.94
C ILE A 51 -1.94 -10.73 -3.58
N ILE A 52 -1.56 -9.74 -2.79
CA ILE A 52 -2.20 -9.43 -1.50
C ILE A 52 -2.72 -8.00 -1.53
N ALA A 53 -3.76 -7.73 -0.76
CA ALA A 53 -4.37 -6.42 -0.64
C ALA A 53 -4.59 -6.09 0.83
N VAL A 54 -4.51 -4.81 1.17
CA VAL A 54 -4.82 -4.32 2.52
C VAL A 54 -5.92 -3.29 2.42
N ALA A 55 -6.94 -3.47 3.25
CA ALA A 55 -8.05 -2.53 3.42
C ALA A 55 -8.07 -2.01 4.85
N GLY A 56 -8.49 -0.76 5.02
CA GLY A 56 -8.48 -0.07 6.30
C GLY A 56 -9.77 0.68 6.55
N MET A 57 -10.19 0.72 7.82
CA MET A 57 -11.27 1.55 8.32
C MET A 57 -10.88 2.05 9.71
N GLN A 58 -10.72 3.37 9.88
CA GLN A 58 -10.20 3.96 11.11
C GLN A 58 -8.89 3.27 11.56
N CYS A 59 -8.92 2.57 12.69
CA CYS A 59 -7.76 1.90 13.29
C CYS A 59 -7.65 0.42 12.91
N ILE A 60 -8.60 -0.12 12.15
CA ILE A 60 -8.70 -1.54 11.83
C ILE A 60 -8.24 -1.76 10.40
N CYS A 61 -7.29 -2.68 10.21
CA CYS A 61 -6.76 -3.02 8.90
C CYS A 61 -6.84 -4.54 8.69
N TYR A 62 -7.22 -4.95 7.49
CA TYR A 62 -7.25 -6.35 7.06
C TYR A 62 -6.36 -6.56 5.86
N GLN A 63 -5.53 -7.60 5.91
CA GLN A 63 -4.94 -8.20 4.71
C GLN A 63 -5.89 -9.25 4.15
N PHE A 64 -6.13 -9.21 2.85
CA PHE A 64 -6.96 -10.18 2.14
C PHE A 64 -6.36 -10.54 0.78
N TYR A 65 -6.92 -11.56 0.13
CA TYR A 65 -6.33 -12.20 -1.04
C TYR A 65 -7.27 -12.15 -2.25
N PRO A 66 -7.17 -11.14 -3.13
CA PRO A 66 -8.17 -10.88 -4.17
C PRO A 66 -8.43 -12.00 -5.19
N TYR A 67 -7.55 -13.00 -5.27
CA TYR A 67 -7.53 -14.04 -6.29
C TYR A 67 -7.51 -15.46 -5.73
N THR A 68 -7.40 -15.63 -4.41
CA THR A 68 -7.45 -16.95 -3.75
C THR A 68 -8.68 -17.01 -2.84
N ARG A 69 -8.85 -18.12 -2.12
CA ARG A 69 -9.91 -18.27 -1.10
C ARG A 69 -9.31 -18.30 0.31
N ASP A 70 -8.12 -17.75 0.46
CA ASP A 70 -7.47 -17.67 1.75
C ASP A 70 -8.22 -16.66 2.62
N GLU A 71 -8.39 -16.99 3.90
CA GLU A 71 -9.14 -16.15 4.83
C GLU A 71 -8.40 -14.82 5.07
N PRO A 72 -9.14 -13.69 5.15
CA PRO A 72 -8.53 -12.42 5.51
C PRO A 72 -7.97 -12.45 6.94
N CYS A 73 -6.92 -11.67 7.17
CA CYS A 73 -6.25 -11.57 8.46
C CYS A 73 -6.26 -10.13 8.96
N GLU A 74 -6.74 -9.91 10.17
CA GLU A 74 -6.66 -8.61 10.84
C GLU A 74 -5.21 -8.29 11.20
N LEU A 75 -4.73 -7.12 10.78
CA LEU A 75 -3.38 -6.63 11.03
C LEU A 75 -3.34 -5.88 12.37
N TRP A 76 -3.37 -6.63 13.48
CA TRP A 76 -3.28 -6.06 14.82
C TRP A 76 -2.03 -5.19 15.01
N GLY A 77 -2.22 -3.96 15.48
CA GLY A 77 -1.15 -2.98 15.61
C GLY A 77 -0.49 -2.67 14.27
N PHE A 78 -1.30 -2.48 13.23
CA PHE A 78 -0.87 -2.14 11.88
C PHE A 78 0.17 -1.02 11.89
N ASN A 79 1.26 -1.20 11.16
CA ASN A 79 2.26 -0.15 10.94
C ASN A 79 2.97 -0.36 9.60
N TYR A 80 3.35 0.74 8.96
CA TYR A 80 3.92 0.70 7.61
C TYR A 80 5.32 0.09 7.55
N GLU A 81 6.08 0.10 8.63
CA GLU A 81 7.37 -0.60 8.69
C GLU A 81 7.21 -2.11 8.51
N ARG A 82 6.40 -2.74 9.36
CA ARG A 82 6.16 -4.19 9.32
C ARG A 82 5.30 -4.60 8.13
N ASP A 83 4.22 -3.88 7.87
CA ASP A 83 3.15 -4.34 6.99
C ASP A 83 3.30 -3.83 5.55
N LEU A 84 4.14 -2.83 5.30
CA LEU A 84 4.46 -2.35 3.95
C LEU A 84 5.95 -2.49 3.63
N PHE A 85 6.83 -1.77 4.32
CA PHE A 85 8.25 -1.67 3.96
C PHE A 85 8.97 -3.01 4.00
N LYS A 86 8.78 -3.80 5.07
CA LYS A 86 9.35 -5.16 5.16
C LYS A 86 8.89 -6.07 4.01
N LEU A 87 7.64 -5.95 3.56
CA LEU A 87 7.14 -6.70 2.40
C LEU A 87 7.83 -6.25 1.11
N LEU A 88 7.98 -4.93 0.91
CA LEU A 88 8.72 -4.39 -0.23
C LEU A 88 10.18 -4.86 -0.23
N GLU A 89 10.85 -4.88 0.93
CA GLU A 89 12.21 -5.46 1.04
C GLU A 89 12.24 -6.91 0.60
N SER A 90 11.27 -7.71 1.04
CA SER A 90 11.15 -9.14 0.74
C SER A 90 10.78 -9.48 -0.72
N GLY A 91 10.65 -8.47 -1.58
CA GLY A 91 10.46 -8.63 -3.02
C GLY A 91 9.04 -8.39 -3.53
N TYR A 92 8.15 -7.85 -2.71
CA TYR A 92 6.87 -7.35 -3.21
C TYR A 92 7.05 -6.00 -3.94
N GLU A 93 6.17 -5.75 -4.90
CA GLU A 93 6.01 -4.49 -5.60
C GLU A 93 4.61 -3.92 -5.37
N ILE A 94 4.51 -2.59 -5.29
CA ILE A 94 3.22 -1.90 -5.21
C ILE A 94 2.56 -1.95 -6.59
N VAL A 95 1.36 -2.50 -6.63
CA VAL A 95 0.48 -2.50 -7.80
C VAL A 95 -0.30 -1.19 -7.86
N GLY A 96 -0.82 -0.76 -6.72
CA GLY A 96 -1.57 0.48 -6.54
C GLY A 96 -1.73 0.80 -5.06
N MET A 97 -1.98 2.06 -4.74
CA MET A 97 -2.20 2.59 -3.40
C MET A 97 -3.13 3.81 -3.49
N SER A 98 -4.02 3.99 -2.52
CA SER A 98 -4.90 5.16 -2.44
C SER A 98 -4.10 6.43 -2.06
N MET A 99 -4.62 7.61 -2.38
CA MET A 99 -3.94 8.86 -2.01
C MET A 99 -3.95 9.10 -0.50
N ASP A 100 -5.02 8.72 0.21
CA ASP A 100 -5.07 8.80 1.66
C ASP A 100 -4.00 7.88 2.31
N CYS A 101 -3.82 6.67 1.78
CA CYS A 101 -2.74 5.80 2.25
C CYS A 101 -1.36 6.38 1.93
N HIS A 102 -1.18 7.05 0.79
CA HIS A 102 0.07 7.77 0.51
C HIS A 102 0.35 8.88 1.53
N PHE A 103 -0.68 9.64 1.92
CA PHE A 103 -0.58 10.64 2.99
C PHE A 103 -0.11 10.00 4.30
N ASP A 104 -0.76 8.93 4.74
CA ASP A 104 -0.41 8.24 5.99
C ASP A 104 1.03 7.68 5.99
N VAL A 105 1.47 7.10 4.87
CA VAL A 105 2.85 6.62 4.73
C VAL A 105 3.84 7.78 4.79
N TRP A 106 3.53 8.93 4.17
CA TRP A 106 4.40 10.11 4.20
C TRP A 106 4.49 10.69 5.61
N SER A 107 3.37 10.82 6.31
CA SER A 107 3.35 11.23 7.71
C SER A 107 4.12 10.28 8.62
N THR A 108 4.06 8.97 8.35
CA THR A 108 4.85 7.98 9.11
C THR A 108 6.35 8.14 8.87
N ILE A 109 6.77 8.31 7.62
CA ILE A 109 8.19 8.54 7.27
C ILE A 109 8.69 9.83 7.91
N GLU A 110 7.89 10.91 7.89
CA GLU A 110 8.23 12.16 8.55
C GLU A 110 8.36 12.02 10.06
N ALA A 111 7.48 11.24 10.69
CA ALA A 111 7.46 11.08 12.14
C ALA A 111 8.63 10.24 12.66
N TRP A 112 9.01 9.19 11.92
CA TRP A 112 10.02 8.22 12.39
C TRP A 112 11.41 8.49 11.81
N GLN A 113 11.52 9.00 10.59
CA GLN A 113 12.77 9.34 9.90
C GLN A 113 13.86 8.26 10.08
N ASP A 114 14.91 8.57 10.85
CA ASP A 114 16.08 7.73 11.10
C ASP A 114 15.76 6.51 12.01
N GLU A 115 14.57 6.43 12.60
CA GLU A 115 14.10 5.28 13.39
C GLU A 115 13.55 4.14 12.52
N ILE A 116 13.37 4.34 11.21
CA ILE A 116 12.93 3.28 10.28
C ILE A 116 14.07 2.28 10.05
N GLU A 117 13.93 1.06 10.58
CA GLU A 117 14.89 -0.03 10.42
C GLU A 117 14.82 -0.69 9.03
N THR A 118 13.65 -0.61 8.38
CA THR A 118 13.35 -1.16 7.04
C THR A 118 13.67 -0.19 5.90
N GLU A 119 14.87 0.41 5.94
CA GLU A 119 15.29 1.48 5.03
C GLU A 119 15.18 1.07 3.54
N LYS A 120 15.55 -0.16 3.18
CA LYS A 120 15.49 -0.60 1.77
C LYS A 120 14.05 -0.68 1.27
N GLY A 121 13.11 -0.99 2.15
CA GLY A 121 11.68 -1.06 1.87
C GLY A 121 11.09 0.32 1.68
N MET A 122 11.44 1.24 2.59
CA MET A 122 11.12 2.66 2.46
C MET A 122 11.67 3.24 1.15
N GLN A 123 12.93 2.97 0.79
CA GLN A 123 13.51 3.46 -0.47
C GLN A 123 12.82 2.86 -1.71
N LYS A 124 12.34 1.60 -1.65
CA LYS A 124 11.49 1.02 -2.70
C LYS A 124 10.14 1.74 -2.82
N TYR A 125 9.53 2.12 -1.70
CA TYR A 125 8.31 2.94 -1.70
C TYR A 125 8.56 4.32 -2.33
N LEU A 126 9.61 5.03 -1.93
CA LEU A 126 9.96 6.34 -2.50
C LEU A 126 10.27 6.25 -4.01
N LYS A 127 10.94 5.18 -4.45
CA LYS A 127 11.11 4.89 -5.89
C LYS A 127 9.76 4.75 -6.59
N TYR A 128 8.80 4.02 -6.00
CA TYR A 128 7.45 3.89 -6.55
C TYR A 128 6.76 5.26 -6.66
N CYS A 129 6.84 6.10 -5.62
CA CYS A 129 6.30 7.46 -5.65
C CYS A 129 6.88 8.26 -6.81
N ARG A 130 8.22 8.27 -6.97
CA ARG A 130 8.89 8.95 -8.09
C ARG A 130 8.43 8.45 -9.45
N GLN A 131 8.34 7.13 -9.63
CA GLN A 131 7.94 6.53 -10.91
C GLN A 131 6.48 6.82 -11.29
N ASN A 132 5.60 6.94 -10.29
CA ASN A 132 4.17 7.19 -10.48
C ASN A 132 3.78 8.66 -10.28
N ARG A 133 4.76 9.56 -10.15
CA ARG A 133 4.57 11.01 -9.94
C ARG A 133 3.65 11.30 -8.75
N ILE A 134 3.91 10.60 -7.65
CA ILE A 134 3.32 10.90 -6.34
C ILE A 134 4.20 11.98 -5.71
N THR A 135 3.65 13.19 -5.56
CA THR A 135 4.33 14.34 -4.96
C THR A 135 3.51 14.84 -3.78
N LYS A 136 4.13 15.65 -2.91
CA LYS A 136 3.46 16.29 -1.79
C LYS A 136 2.19 16.99 -2.25
N GLU A 137 2.31 17.86 -3.26
CA GLU A 137 1.23 18.69 -3.76
C GLU A 137 0.08 17.85 -4.32
N LYS A 138 0.41 16.75 -4.99
CA LYS A 138 -0.59 15.83 -5.53
C LYS A 138 -1.39 15.17 -4.42
N ILE A 139 -0.72 14.66 -3.40
CA ILE A 139 -1.39 14.04 -2.25
C ILE A 139 -2.26 15.09 -1.54
N GLU A 140 -1.72 16.28 -1.23
CA GLU A 140 -2.48 17.32 -0.52
C GLU A 140 -3.70 17.79 -1.33
N THR A 141 -3.57 17.90 -2.66
CA THR A 141 -4.68 18.29 -3.53
C THR A 141 -5.76 17.22 -3.61
N GLU A 142 -5.39 15.94 -3.76
CA GLU A 142 -6.35 14.86 -3.96
C GLU A 142 -7.02 14.40 -2.66
N THR A 143 -6.35 14.55 -1.51
CA THR A 143 -6.89 14.18 -0.19
C THR A 143 -7.54 15.37 0.54
N GLY A 144 -7.13 16.60 0.24
CA GLY A 144 -7.49 17.79 1.02
C GLY A 144 -6.77 17.87 2.38
N LEU A 145 -5.88 16.93 2.68
CA LEU A 145 -5.06 16.89 3.89
C LEU A 145 -3.75 17.66 3.64
N SER A 146 -3.15 18.22 4.69
CA SER A 146 -1.91 19.00 4.57
C SER A 146 -1.04 18.89 5.80
N GLY A 147 0.17 19.43 5.72
CA GLY A 147 1.07 19.56 6.87
C GLY A 147 2.15 18.48 6.96
N MET A 148 2.20 17.56 5.99
CA MET A 148 3.30 16.58 5.90
C MET A 148 4.55 17.18 5.25
N MET A 149 5.72 16.68 5.59
CA MET A 149 6.99 16.98 4.91
C MET A 149 7.00 16.41 3.48
N ASP A 150 7.76 17.04 2.57
CA ASP A 150 8.12 16.37 1.32
C ASP A 150 9.21 15.30 1.57
N VAL A 151 8.75 14.07 1.83
CA VAL A 151 9.64 12.92 2.12
C VAL A 151 10.44 12.46 0.91
N MET A 152 10.15 12.96 -0.30
CA MET A 152 10.97 12.68 -1.48
C MET A 152 12.38 13.26 -1.38
N THR A 153 12.59 14.22 -0.48
CA THR A 153 13.93 14.72 -0.11
C THR A 153 14.84 13.64 0.51
N LEU A 154 14.24 12.57 1.06
CA LEU A 154 14.94 11.42 1.65
C LEU A 154 15.20 10.29 0.64
N TYR A 155 14.82 10.46 -0.63
CA TYR A 155 14.98 9.41 -1.64
C TYR A 155 16.43 9.31 -2.15
N HIS A 156 17.02 8.13 -1.99
CA HIS A 156 18.38 7.80 -2.36
C HIS A 156 18.39 6.62 -3.36
N PRO A 157 18.44 6.86 -4.68
CA PRO A 157 18.38 5.81 -5.71
C PRO A 157 19.39 4.67 -5.51
N GLU A 158 20.58 5.00 -5.02
CA GLU A 158 21.68 4.08 -4.71
C GLU A 158 21.39 3.13 -3.54
N ARG A 159 20.45 3.47 -2.66
CA ARG A 159 20.01 2.65 -1.53
C ARG A 159 18.87 1.71 -1.90
N VAL A 160 18.29 1.84 -3.09
CA VAL A 160 17.31 0.88 -3.60
C VAL A 160 18.03 -0.44 -3.93
N PRO A 161 17.62 -1.58 -3.35
CA PRO A 161 18.20 -2.86 -3.69
C PRO A 161 18.09 -3.14 -5.19
N LYS A 162 19.20 -3.56 -5.80
CA LYS A 162 19.16 -4.11 -7.15
C LYS A 162 18.29 -5.36 -7.13
N GLU A 163 17.33 -5.42 -8.04
CA GLU A 163 16.65 -6.70 -8.30
C GLU A 163 17.71 -7.71 -8.74
N PRO A 164 17.70 -8.95 -8.24
CA PRO A 164 18.56 -9.99 -8.78
C PRO A 164 18.32 -10.07 -10.29
N GLU A 165 19.40 -10.14 -11.07
CA GLU A 165 19.33 -10.37 -12.52
C GLU A 165 18.50 -11.63 -12.75
N ARG A 166 17.46 -11.49 -13.58
CA ARG A 166 16.46 -12.52 -13.85
C ARG A 166 16.95 -13.56 -14.85
#